data_AF-A0A6S7BT27-F1
#
_entry.id   AF-A0A6S7BT27-F1
#
_cell.length_a   1.000
_cell.length_b   1.000
_cell.length_c   1.000
_cell.angle_alpha   90.00
_cell.angle_beta   90.00
_cell.angle_gamma   90.00
#
_symmetry.space_group_name_H-M   'P 1'
#
loop_
_entity.id
_entity.type
_entity.pdbx_description
1 polymer ?
#
loop_
_entity_poly.entity_id
_entity_poly.type
_entity_poly.pdbx_seq_one_letter_code
_entity_poly.pdbx_strand_id
1 'polypeptide(L)'
;MRWALAASFIAMGLWILVPDKLDDDEANTSRSHFGVFGTTVVTFFLAEMGDKTQIATVALAARFHDFFGVVAGTTLGMMIANVPAILLGDRFAHRLPTKLVHGIAAVMFVVLGTMALFGVGV
;
A
#
# COMPACT_ATOMS: atom_id res chain seq x y z
N MET A 1 -2.56 19.67 -10.58
CA MET A 1 -2.22 18.47 -9.76
C MET A 1 -3.44 17.57 -9.49
N ARG A 2 -4.60 18.09 -9.08
CA ARG A 2 -5.83 17.30 -8.81
C ARG A 2 -6.30 16.41 -9.96
N TRP A 3 -6.30 16.92 -11.19
CA TRP A 3 -6.69 16.14 -12.39
C TRP A 3 -5.75 14.96 -12.65
N ALA A 4 -4.45 15.11 -12.39
CA ALA A 4 -3.48 14.03 -12.55
C ALA A 4 -3.74 12.93 -11.51
N LEU A 5 -3.96 13.31 -10.24
CA LEU A 5 -4.32 12.35 -9.18
C LEU A 5 -5.63 11.62 -9.51
N ALA A 6 -6.68 12.35 -9.87
CA ALA A 6 -7.96 11.77 -10.23
C ALA A 6 -7.84 10.78 -11.40
N ALA A 7 -7.12 11.16 -12.46
CA ALA A 7 -6.86 10.28 -13.60
C ALA A 7 -6.09 9.02 -13.19
N SER A 8 -5.07 9.12 -12.34
CA SER A 8 -4.32 7.97 -11.84
C SER A 8 -5.18 7.01 -11.02
N PHE A 9 -6.01 7.52 -10.10
CA PHE A 9 -6.90 6.68 -9.29
C PHE A 9 -7.98 5.99 -10.14
N ILE A 10 -8.58 6.69 -11.10
CA ILE A 10 -9.57 6.11 -12.01
C ILE A 10 -8.92 5.06 -12.91
N ALA A 11 -7.76 5.35 -13.50
CA ALA A 11 -7.02 4.41 -14.34
C ALA A 11 -6.67 3.13 -13.57
N MET A 12 -6.21 3.26 -12.31
CA MET A 12 -5.91 2.12 -11.45
C MET A 12 -7.17 1.30 -11.12
N GLY A 13 -8.28 1.96 -10.81
CA GLY A 13 -9.55 1.28 -10.55
C GLY A 13 -10.07 0.49 -11.75
N LEU A 14 -9.93 1.04 -12.96
CA LEU A 14 -10.25 0.31 -14.20
C LEU A 14 -9.27 -0.84 -14.46
N TRP A 15 -7.97 -0.64 -14.18
CA TRP A 15 -6.95 -1.66 -14.38
C TRP A 15 -7.15 -2.89 -13.49
N ILE A 16 -7.55 -2.68 -12.23
CA ILE A 16 -7.88 -3.76 -11.28
C ILE A 16 -9.04 -4.64 -11.77
N LEU A 17 -9.90 -4.13 -12.66
CA LEU A 17 -11.01 -4.90 -13.24
C LEU A 17 -10.54 -5.86 -14.35
N VAL A 18 -9.34 -5.64 -14.91
CA VAL A 18 -8.71 -6.59 -15.85
C VAL A 18 -8.37 -7.86 -15.06
N PRO A 19 -8.93 -9.03 -15.41
CA PRO A 19 -8.71 -10.24 -14.63
C PRO A 19 -7.24 -10.62 -14.69
N ASP A 20 -6.57 -10.59 -13.54
CA ASP A 20 -5.23 -11.14 -13.41
C ASP A 20 -5.34 -12.65 -13.65
N LYS A 21 -4.64 -13.14 -14.67
CA LYS A 21 -4.45 -14.57 -14.82
C LYS A 21 -3.40 -14.93 -13.79
N LEU A 22 -3.79 -15.73 -12.80
CA LEU A 22 -2.84 -16.48 -12.00
C LEU A 22 -2.18 -17.48 -12.95
N ASP A 23 -1.19 -17.03 -13.71
CA ASP A 23 -0.36 -17.93 -14.49
C ASP A 23 0.46 -18.73 -13.47
N ASP A 24 0.19 -20.04 -13.39
CA ASP A 24 0.82 -20.99 -12.48
C ASP A 24 2.38 -21.02 -12.60
N ASP A 25 2.94 -20.30 -13.59
CA ASP A 25 4.37 -20.09 -13.80
C ASP A 25 5.02 -19.07 -12.84
N GLU A 26 4.24 -18.19 -12.20
CA GLU A 26 4.77 -17.23 -11.20
C GLU A 26 5.17 -17.90 -9.88
N ALA A 27 4.55 -19.05 -9.55
CA ALA A 27 4.91 -19.86 -8.40
C ALA A 27 6.33 -20.48 -8.53
N ASN A 28 6.86 -20.61 -9.74
CA ASN A 28 8.17 -21.22 -10.01
C ASN A 28 9.27 -20.18 -10.27
N THR A 29 8.91 -18.98 -10.73
CA THR A 29 9.84 -17.84 -10.90
C THR A 29 10.19 -17.15 -9.58
N SER A 30 9.46 -17.40 -8.49
CA SER A 30 9.75 -16.88 -7.15
C SER A 30 10.73 -17.74 -6.32
N ARG A 31 11.62 -18.48 -6.98
CA ARG A 31 12.92 -18.85 -6.36
C ARG A 31 13.85 -17.63 -6.31
N SER A 32 13.37 -16.51 -5.75
CA SER A 32 14.29 -15.53 -5.20
C SER A 32 15.01 -16.20 -4.05
N HIS A 33 16.34 -16.21 -4.09
CA HIS A 33 17.20 -16.80 -3.06
C HIS A 33 17.02 -16.13 -1.66
N PHE A 34 16.13 -15.13 -1.55
CA PHE A 34 15.89 -14.30 -0.36
C PHE A 34 14.73 -14.76 0.55
N GLY A 35 13.98 -15.81 0.19
CA GLY A 35 12.84 -16.28 0.99
C GLY A 35 11.73 -15.22 1.14
N VAL A 36 10.63 -15.59 1.82
CA VAL A 36 9.45 -14.71 1.96
C VAL A 36 9.81 -13.39 2.64
N PHE A 37 10.61 -13.45 3.71
CA PHE A 37 11.02 -12.25 4.45
C PHE A 37 11.78 -11.25 3.57
N GLY A 38 12.81 -11.72 2.84
CA GLY A 38 13.63 -10.82 2.02
C GLY A 38 12.84 -10.22 0.85
N THR A 39 11.98 -11.01 0.20
CA THR A 39 11.08 -10.51 -0.84
C THR A 39 10.16 -9.43 -0.29
N THR A 40 9.48 -9.68 0.85
CA THR A 40 8.59 -8.69 1.46
C THR A 40 9.35 -7.42 1.86
N VAL A 41 10.53 -7.54 2.46
CA VAL A 41 11.35 -6.37 2.84
C VAL A 41 11.69 -5.51 1.62
N VAL A 42 12.20 -6.13 0.55
CA VAL A 42 12.61 -5.38 -0.65
C VAL A 42 11.41 -4.75 -1.35
N THR A 43 10.31 -5.50 -1.53
CA THR A 43 9.11 -5.00 -2.19
C THR A 43 8.48 -3.84 -1.42
N PHE A 44 8.31 -3.97 -0.09
CA PHE A 44 7.77 -2.87 0.73
C PHE A 44 8.72 -1.68 0.77
N PHE A 45 10.02 -1.90 0.90
CA PHE A 45 11.00 -0.84 0.93
C PHE A 45 10.97 0.01 -0.36
N LEU A 46 10.94 -0.64 -1.52
CA LEU A 46 10.85 0.06 -2.81
C LEU A 46 9.50 0.73 -2.99
N ALA A 47 8.40 0.09 -2.59
CA ALA A 47 7.05 0.63 -2.71
C ALA A 47 6.80 1.85 -1.81
N GLU A 48 7.37 1.88 -0.60
CA GLU A 48 7.23 2.99 0.34
C GLU A 48 8.31 4.07 0.19
N MET A 49 9.31 3.87 -0.68
CA MET A 49 10.37 4.87 -0.90
C MET A 49 9.80 6.15 -1.53
N GLY A 50 9.95 7.28 -0.83
CA GLY A 50 9.44 8.59 -1.28
C GLY A 50 8.00 8.88 -0.90
N ASP A 51 7.37 8.08 -0.03
CA ASP A 51 6.02 8.35 0.44
C ASP A 51 5.93 9.58 1.37
N LYS A 52 4.72 10.14 1.49
CA LYS A 52 4.38 11.26 2.37
C LYS A 52 4.76 11.00 3.83
N THR A 53 4.69 9.76 4.28
CA THR A 53 5.15 9.35 5.62
C THR A 53 6.64 9.63 5.83
N GLN A 54 7.48 9.49 4.80
CA GLN A 54 8.91 9.83 4.87
C GLN A 54 9.11 11.34 4.99
N ILE A 55 8.37 12.14 4.21
CA ILE A 55 8.42 13.61 4.30
C ILE A 55 7.98 14.08 5.70
N ALA A 56 6.91 13.49 6.25
CA ALA A 56 6.43 13.79 7.60
C ALA A 56 7.47 13.41 8.67
N THR A 57 8.14 12.27 8.51
CA THR A 57 9.19 11.82 9.44
C THR A 57 10.41 12.73 9.41
N VAL A 58 10.85 13.16 8.22
CA VAL A 58 11.96 14.12 8.06
C VAL A 58 11.58 15.47 8.66
N ALA A 59 10.35 15.95 8.44
CA ALA A 59 9.86 17.19 9.06
C ALA A 59 9.81 17.08 10.59
N LEU A 60 9.43 15.92 11.13
CA LEU A 60 9.42 15.66 12.56
C LEU A 60 10.84 15.64 13.15
N ALA A 61 11.79 14.99 12.47
CA ALA A 61 13.22 14.97 12.85
C ALA A 61 13.88 16.35 12.74
N ALA A 62 13.46 17.18 11.79
CA ALA A 62 13.94 18.56 11.69
C ALA A 62 13.41 19.45 12.83
N ARG A 63 12.21 19.14 13.36
CA ARG A 63 11.56 19.90 14.43
C ARG A 63 12.01 19.46 15.82
N PHE A 64 12.15 18.16 16.03
CA PHE A 64 12.61 17.56 17.27
C PHE A 64 14.04 17.09 17.01
N HIS A 65 15.04 17.82 17.52
CA HIS A 65 16.47 17.46 17.44
C HIS A 65 16.83 16.10 18.10
N ASP A 66 15.82 15.29 18.47
CA ASP A 66 15.92 13.95 19.03
C ASP A 66 15.64 12.91 17.94
N PHE A 67 16.69 12.56 17.20
CA PHE A 67 16.66 11.57 16.13
C PHE A 67 16.13 10.20 16.60
N PHE A 68 16.56 9.75 17.78
CA PHE A 68 16.17 8.44 18.30
C PHE A 68 14.70 8.39 18.71
N GLY A 69 14.19 9.46 19.33
CA GLY A 69 12.78 9.57 19.69
C GLY A 69 11.87 9.55 18.46
N VAL A 70 12.26 10.24 17.38
CA VAL A 70 11.50 10.25 16.13
C VAL A 70 11.51 8.87 15.46
N VAL A 71 12.67 8.24 15.33
CA VAL A 71 12.79 6.90 14.71
C VAL A 71 12.00 5.86 15.51
N ALA A 72 12.09 5.86 16.84
CA ALA A 72 11.35 4.92 17.68
C ALA A 72 9.83 5.16 17.58
N GLY A 73 9.39 6.43 17.62
CA GLY A 73 7.98 6.79 17.53
C GLY A 73 7.34 6.41 16.19
N THR A 74 8.01 6.68 15.07
CA THR A 74 7.49 6.33 13.74
C THR A 74 7.49 4.81 13.52
N THR A 75 8.53 4.12 13.97
CA THR A 75 8.60 2.65 13.89
C THR A 75 7.47 2.01 14.67
N LEU A 76 7.27 2.41 15.93
CA LEU A 76 6.18 1.89 16.76
C LEU A 76 4.81 2.24 16.20
N GLY A 77 4.62 3.47 15.70
CA GLY A 77 3.37 3.89 15.07
C GLY A 77 3.01 3.03 13.86
N MET A 78 3.98 2.77 12.97
CA MET A 78 3.80 1.90 11.80
C MET A 78 3.53 0.45 12.20
N MET A 79 4.24 -0.08 13.21
CA MET A 79 3.98 -1.43 13.71
C MET A 79 2.55 -1.56 14.26
N ILE A 80 2.08 -0.57 15.02
CA ILE A 80 0.72 -0.57 15.58
C ILE A 80 -0.33 -0.49 14.46
N ALA A 81 -0.07 0.23 13.37
CA ALA A 81 -0.98 0.28 12.23
C ALA A 81 -0.98 -1.03 11.42
N ASN A 82 0.20 -1.60 11.14
CA ASN A 82 0.36 -2.69 10.18
C ASN A 82 0.17 -4.08 10.80
N VAL A 83 0.64 -4.31 12.04
CA VAL A 83 0.57 -5.65 12.67
C VAL A 83 -0.88 -6.14 12.81
N PRO A 84 -1.84 -5.35 13.32
CA PRO A 84 -3.23 -5.77 13.38
C PRO A 84 -3.82 -6.01 11.99
N ALA A 85 -3.49 -5.17 11.01
CA ALA A 85 -3.95 -5.32 9.64
C ALA A 85 -3.49 -6.65 9.02
N ILE A 86 -2.23 -7.04 9.25
CA ILE A 86 -1.68 -8.32 8.79
C ILE A 86 -2.32 -9.50 9.52
N LEU A 87 -2.47 -9.43 10.85
CA LEU A 87 -3.07 -10.51 11.64
C LEU A 87 -4.54 -10.76 11.26
N LEU A 88 -5.30 -9.68 11.04
CA LEU A 88 -6.68 -9.78 10.52
C LEU A 88 -6.64 -10.30 9.08
N GLY A 89 -5.76 -9.76 8.24
CA GLY A 89 -5.57 -10.19 6.86
C GLY A 89 -5.34 -11.70 6.74
N ASP A 90 -4.38 -12.26 7.48
CA ASP A 90 -4.06 -13.69 7.47
C ASP A 90 -5.26 -14.55 7.91
N ARG A 91 -5.94 -14.13 8.98
CA ARG A 91 -7.12 -14.84 9.50
C ARG A 91 -8.29 -14.86 8.52
N PHE A 92 -8.48 -13.79 7.74
CA PHE A 92 -9.59 -13.66 6.80
C PHE A 92 -9.22 -13.98 5.34
N ALA A 93 -7.93 -14.05 5.00
CA ALA A 93 -7.45 -14.29 3.63
C ALA A 93 -8.03 -15.57 3.03
N HIS A 94 -8.16 -16.62 3.83
CA HIS A 94 -8.70 -17.91 3.41
C HIS A 94 -10.22 -17.92 3.19
N ARG A 95 -10.93 -16.87 3.60
CA ARG A 95 -12.39 -16.73 3.51
C ARG A 95 -12.84 -15.69 2.49
N LEU A 96 -11.91 -14.90 1.94
CA LEU A 96 -12.22 -13.80 1.02
C LEU A 96 -12.02 -14.25 -0.43
N PRO A 97 -13.09 -14.41 -1.23
CA PRO A 97 -12.92 -14.72 -2.65
C PRO A 97 -12.22 -13.57 -3.36
N THR A 98 -11.18 -13.89 -4.13
CA THR A 98 -10.32 -12.92 -4.84
C THR A 98 -11.10 -11.93 -5.68
N LYS A 99 -12.21 -12.36 -6.28
CA LYS A 99 -13.15 -11.50 -7.04
C LYS A 99 -13.78 -10.40 -6.21
N LEU A 100 -14.15 -10.67 -4.95
CA LEU A 100 -14.71 -9.64 -4.05
C LEU A 100 -13.63 -8.63 -3.66
N VAL A 101 -12.40 -9.10 -3.37
CA VAL A 101 -11.29 -8.22 -3.01
C VAL A 101 -10.96 -7.26 -4.16
N HIS A 102 -10.84 -7.77 -5.38
CA HIS A 102 -10.61 -6.95 -6.58
C HIS A 102 -11.76 -5.98 -6.85
N GLY A 103 -13.01 -6.45 -6.74
CA GLY A 103 -14.18 -5.60 -6.94
C GLY A 103 -14.24 -4.44 -5.94
N ILE A 104 -14.01 -4.72 -4.65
CA ILE A 104 -13.98 -3.69 -3.61
C ILE A 104 -12.83 -2.71 -3.86
N ALA A 105 -11.63 -3.20 -4.19
CA ALA A 105 -10.48 -2.36 -4.48
C ALA A 105 -10.74 -1.43 -5.69
N ALA A 106 -11.26 -1.98 -6.80
CA ALA A 106 -11.62 -1.21 -7.99
C ALA A 106 -12.62 -0.08 -7.66
N VAL A 107 -13.69 -0.41 -6.91
CA VAL A 107 -14.69 0.57 -6.47
C VAL A 107 -14.06 1.66 -5.62
N MET A 108 -13.23 1.30 -4.64
CA MET A 108 -12.52 2.26 -3.79
C MET A 108 -11.65 3.22 -4.61
N PHE A 109 -10.88 2.70 -5.57
CA PHE A 109 -10.03 3.51 -6.46
C PHE A 109 -10.86 4.45 -7.36
N VAL A 110 -11.95 3.97 -7.96
CA VAL A 110 -12.84 4.80 -8.78
C VAL A 110 -13.51 5.89 -7.95
N VAL A 111 -14.00 5.55 -6.75
CA VAL A 111 -14.64 6.50 -5.83
C VAL A 111 -13.65 7.58 -5.40
N LEU A 112 -12.43 7.21 -4.97
CA LEU A 112 -11.39 8.17 -4.60
C LEU A 112 -10.97 9.06 -5.77
N GLY A 113 -10.80 8.49 -6.96
CA GLY A 113 -10.46 9.26 -8.15
C GLY A 113 -11.54 10.26 -8.55
N THR A 114 -12.81 9.84 -8.46
CA THR A 114 -13.97 10.70 -8.69
C THR A 114 -14.06 11.81 -7.63
N MET A 115 -13.84 11.49 -6.36
CA MET A 115 -13.83 12.44 -5.25
C MET A 115 -12.72 13.49 -5.41
N ALA A 116 -11.52 13.07 -5.82
CA ALA A 116 -10.40 13.96 -6.13
C ALA A 116 -10.70 14.90 -7.32
N LEU A 117 -11.47 14.44 -8.30
CA LEU A 117 -11.91 15.24 -9.46
C LEU A 117 -12.84 16.37 -9.01
N PHE A 118 -13.83 16.07 -8.17
CA PHE A 118 -14.75 17.06 -7.61
C PHE A 118 -14.14 17.94 -6.51
N GLY A 119 -12.97 17.58 -5.96
CA GLY A 119 -12.28 18.39 -4.94
C GLY A 119 -12.86 18.28 -3.56
N VAL A 120 -13.59 17.20 -3.30
CA VAL A 120 -14.07 16.92 -1.96
C VAL A 120 -12.89 16.32 -1.20
N GLY A 121 -12.29 17.09 -0.29
CA GLY A 121 -11.28 16.59 0.65
C GLY A 121 -9.84 16.39 0.15
N VAL A 122 -9.43 17.00 -0.97
CA VAL A 122 -8.01 17.06 -1.43
C VAL A 122 -7.56 18.50 -1.63
#